data_AF-A0A3B8Y317-F1
#
_entry.id   AF-A0A3B8Y317-F1
#
_cell.length_a   1.000
_cell.length_b   1.000
_cell.length_c   1.000
_cell.angle_alpha   90.00
_cell.angle_beta   90.00
_cell.angle_gamma   90.00
#
_symmetry.space_group_name_H-M   'P 1'
#
loop_
_entity.id
_entity.type
_entity.pdbx_description
1 polymer ?
#
loop_
_entity_poly.entity_id
_entity_poly.type
_entity_poly.pdbx_seq_one_letter_code
_entity_poly.pdbx_strand_id
1 'polypeptide(L)'
;MAGQKPRQGWIYYLRSDRIFLNCKFGHVHLYDLNQNKELICQELSCNYRFNYLQIFREHGPHIVWKVNLIKDDFNARDSLIVIPLTTREHEKGLPTVYPLNPTLKHGFEQKLFTLIHRIYEVDVHCLKDRDGNWLQRIGQLDKVDKEAITKRLKYCHLIQQDFGQDCIVKNSSPNTLKNMFIYLANDLKNTLF
;
A
#
# COMPACT_ATOMS: atom_id res chain seq x y z
N MET A 1 -24.00 -4.47 -12.13
CA MET A 1 -24.09 -5.12 -10.80
C MET A 1 -23.05 -4.48 -9.89
N ALA A 2 -23.50 -3.86 -8.79
CA ALA A 2 -22.62 -3.25 -7.80
C ALA A 2 -21.73 -4.31 -7.13
N GLY A 3 -20.48 -3.96 -6.84
CA GLY A 3 -19.56 -4.82 -6.10
C GLY A 3 -19.93 -4.97 -4.62
N GLN A 4 -19.13 -5.76 -3.90
CA GLN A 4 -19.27 -5.96 -2.46
C GLN A 4 -18.24 -5.12 -1.69
N LYS A 5 -18.55 -4.81 -0.42
CA LYS A 5 -17.61 -4.18 0.49
C LYS A 5 -16.29 -4.97 0.52
N PRO A 6 -15.14 -4.33 0.29
CA PRO A 6 -13.84 -4.99 0.19
C PRO A 6 -13.47 -5.81 1.44
N ARG A 7 -12.74 -6.90 1.23
CA ARG A 7 -12.22 -7.77 2.30
C ARG A 7 -10.73 -8.02 2.11
N GLN A 8 -10.06 -8.38 3.21
CA GLN A 8 -8.64 -8.73 3.18
C GLN A 8 -8.34 -9.88 2.18
N GLY A 9 -7.36 -9.61 1.32
CA GLY A 9 -6.90 -10.49 0.27
C GLY A 9 -7.69 -10.41 -1.03
N TRP A 10 -8.72 -9.57 -1.12
CA TRP A 10 -9.43 -9.35 -2.39
C TRP A 10 -8.63 -8.45 -3.33
N ILE A 11 -8.74 -8.72 -4.63
CA ILE A 11 -7.98 -8.04 -5.67
C ILE A 11 -8.91 -7.19 -6.53
N TYR A 12 -8.50 -5.95 -6.75
CA TYR A 12 -9.25 -4.93 -7.49
C TYR A 12 -8.32 -4.14 -8.41
N TYR A 13 -8.87 -3.59 -9.50
CA TYR A 13 -8.20 -2.59 -10.32
C TYR A 13 -8.48 -1.24 -9.68
N LEU A 14 -7.46 -0.62 -9.10
CA LEU A 14 -7.61 0.63 -8.37
C LEU A 14 -7.09 1.80 -9.18
N ARG A 15 -7.75 2.93 -8.97
CA ARG A 15 -7.20 4.25 -9.26
C ARG A 15 -6.82 4.87 -7.93
N SER A 16 -5.53 4.92 -7.64
CA SER A 16 -5.02 5.44 -6.37
C SER A 16 -4.81 6.94 -6.43
N ASP A 17 -5.84 7.67 -6.82
CA ASP A 17 -5.77 9.13 -6.97
C ASP A 17 -5.95 9.87 -5.64
N ARG A 18 -6.47 9.22 -4.60
CA ARG A 18 -6.58 9.79 -3.25
C ARG A 18 -5.87 8.91 -2.22
N ILE A 19 -4.73 9.39 -1.75
CA ILE A 19 -3.85 8.61 -0.88
C ILE A 19 -3.56 9.33 0.43
N PHE A 20 -3.37 8.55 1.49
CA PHE A 20 -2.87 9.09 2.76
C PHE A 20 -1.35 9.05 2.76
N LEU A 21 -0.72 10.18 3.08
CA LEU A 21 0.72 10.27 3.25
C LEU A 21 1.03 10.75 4.66
N ASN A 22 2.01 10.09 5.29
CA ASN A 22 2.55 10.48 6.57
C ASN A 22 3.91 11.14 6.38
N CYS A 23 4.08 12.38 6.87
CA CYS A 23 5.37 13.03 6.85
C CYS A 23 6.33 12.44 7.89
N LYS A 24 7.62 12.79 7.83
CA LYS A 24 8.62 12.30 8.80
C LYS A 24 8.34 12.66 10.27
N PHE A 25 7.45 13.63 10.51
CA PHE A 25 7.07 14.10 11.85
C PHE A 25 5.77 13.47 12.36
N GLY A 26 5.13 12.59 11.59
CA GLY A 26 3.91 11.91 12.02
C GLY A 26 2.60 12.56 11.57
N HIS A 27 2.62 13.71 10.88
CA HIS A 27 1.41 14.32 10.33
C HIS A 27 0.88 13.49 9.16
N VAL A 28 -0.39 13.07 9.26
CA VAL A 28 -1.07 12.28 8.24
C VAL A 28 -2.09 13.17 7.54
N HIS A 29 -2.00 13.26 6.21
CA HIS A 29 -2.97 14.01 5.42
C HIS A 29 -3.42 13.23 4.20
N LEU A 30 -4.62 13.54 3.72
CA LEU A 30 -5.17 13.02 2.48
C LEU A 30 -4.75 13.92 1.32
N TYR A 31 -4.15 13.31 0.29
CA TYR A 31 -3.71 13.99 -0.92
C TYR A 31 -4.51 13.53 -2.12
N ASP A 32 -5.01 14.49 -2.90
CA ASP A 32 -5.49 14.25 -4.26
C ASP A 32 -4.31 14.38 -5.23
N LEU A 33 -3.91 13.25 -5.82
CA LEU A 33 -2.81 13.16 -6.77
C LEU A 33 -3.16 13.79 -8.12
N ASN A 34 -4.43 14.05 -8.44
CA ASN A 34 -4.83 14.72 -9.68
C ASN A 34 -4.58 16.23 -9.63
N GLN A 35 -4.58 16.83 -8.43
CA GLN A 35 -4.52 18.29 -8.25
C GLN A 35 -3.11 18.81 -7.97
N ASN A 36 -2.24 18.00 -7.37
CA ASN A 36 -0.96 18.47 -6.82
C ASN A 36 0.26 18.12 -7.68
N LYS A 37 1.02 19.14 -8.12
CA LYS A 37 2.32 18.96 -8.79
C LYS A 37 3.48 18.78 -7.81
N GLU A 38 3.39 19.37 -6.62
CA GLU A 38 4.31 19.13 -5.50
C GLU A 38 3.52 18.56 -4.31
N LEU A 39 3.99 17.45 -3.74
CA LEU A 39 3.42 16.87 -2.54
C LEU A 39 4.23 17.36 -1.34
N ILE A 40 3.67 18.28 -0.57
CA ILE A 40 4.26 18.86 0.65
C ILE A 40 3.28 18.59 1.80
N CYS A 41 3.81 18.38 3.00
CA CYS A 41 2.99 18.27 4.21
C CYS A 41 2.02 19.46 4.33
N GLN A 42 0.74 19.17 4.60
CA GLN A 42 -0.30 20.21 4.71
C GLN A 42 -0.32 20.91 6.07
N GLU A 43 0.42 20.38 7.06
CA GLU A 43 0.58 21.01 8.37
C GLU A 43 1.36 22.33 8.27
N LEU A 44 0.82 23.41 8.87
CA LEU A 44 1.31 24.80 8.69
C LEU A 44 2.79 24.99 9.03
N SER A 45 3.31 24.23 9.99
CA SER A 45 4.70 24.31 10.45
C SER A 45 5.64 23.31 9.75
N CYS A 46 5.13 22.51 8.81
CA CYS A 46 5.85 21.39 8.24
C CYS A 46 6.17 21.59 6.76
N ASN A 47 7.45 21.81 6.45
CA ASN A 47 7.93 21.94 5.07
C ASN A 47 8.42 20.62 4.46
N TYR A 48 7.94 19.48 4.96
CA TYR A 48 8.39 18.18 4.48
C TYR A 48 7.86 17.94 3.06
N ARG A 49 8.77 17.75 2.10
CA ARG A 49 8.47 17.44 0.70
C ARG A 49 8.53 15.94 0.48
N PHE A 50 7.46 15.38 -0.06
CA PHE A 50 7.41 13.98 -0.45
C PHE A 50 8.06 13.78 -1.83
N ASN A 51 8.75 12.66 -2.01
CA ASN A 51 9.33 12.32 -3.31
C ASN A 51 8.23 11.80 -4.26
N TYR A 52 7.67 12.70 -5.05
CA TYR A 52 6.57 12.45 -5.99
C TYR A 52 6.84 11.31 -7.00
N LEU A 53 8.10 11.13 -7.44
CA LEU A 53 8.44 10.05 -8.39
C LEU A 53 8.32 8.64 -7.79
N GLN A 54 8.31 8.53 -6.46
CA GLN A 54 8.03 7.28 -5.75
C GLN A 54 6.54 7.09 -5.46
N ILE A 55 5.69 8.08 -5.78
CA ILE A 55 4.29 8.11 -5.37
C ILE A 55 3.40 7.61 -6.52
N PHE A 56 3.13 6.31 -6.42
CA PHE A 56 1.93 5.53 -6.78
C PHE A 56 0.88 6.14 -7.73
N ARG A 57 1.27 6.59 -8.92
CA ARG A 57 0.34 6.79 -10.05
C ARG A 57 0.12 5.52 -10.89
N GLU A 58 0.49 4.35 -10.36
CA GLU A 58 0.27 3.10 -11.08
C GLU A 58 -1.20 2.70 -10.95
N HIS A 59 -1.97 2.98 -12.01
CA HIS A 59 -3.25 2.31 -12.24
C HIS A 59 -2.98 0.83 -12.45
N GLY A 60 -3.56 -0.01 -11.60
CA GLY A 60 -3.20 -1.41 -11.64
C GLY A 60 -3.96 -2.29 -10.65
N PRO A 61 -3.70 -3.59 -10.70
CA PRO A 61 -4.27 -4.53 -9.76
C PRO A 61 -3.65 -4.30 -8.38
N HIS A 62 -4.47 -4.36 -7.35
CA HIS A 62 -4.06 -4.17 -5.97
C HIS A 62 -4.78 -5.17 -5.07
N ILE A 63 -4.07 -5.67 -4.07
CA ILE A 63 -4.64 -6.47 -3.00
C ILE A 63 -5.12 -5.51 -1.91
N VAL A 64 -6.38 -5.60 -1.51
CA VAL A 64 -6.87 -5.00 -0.27
C VAL A 64 -6.33 -5.82 0.88
N TRP A 65 -5.43 -5.26 1.68
CA TRP A 65 -4.82 -5.96 2.80
C TRP A 65 -5.58 -5.72 4.10
N LYS A 66 -5.98 -4.48 4.37
CA LYS A 66 -6.74 -4.12 5.57
C LYS A 66 -7.72 -3.00 5.25
N VAL A 67 -8.89 -3.07 5.88
CA VAL A 67 -9.86 -1.96 5.90
C VAL A 67 -9.68 -1.28 7.24
N ASN A 68 -9.36 0.02 7.21
CA ASN A 68 -9.17 0.82 8.40
C ASN A 68 -10.28 1.85 8.52
N LEU A 69 -10.59 2.18 9.77
CA LEU A 69 -11.37 3.36 10.10
C LEU A 69 -10.38 4.35 10.69
N ILE A 70 -9.98 5.37 9.93
CA ILE A 70 -9.25 6.50 10.51
C ILE A 70 -10.30 7.36 11.19
N LYS A 71 -10.26 7.37 12.52
CA LYS A 71 -10.99 8.35 13.30
C LYS A 71 -10.05 9.53 13.49
N ASP A 72 -10.31 10.61 12.77
CA ASP A 72 -9.76 11.91 13.13
C ASP A 72 -10.85 12.70 13.86
N ASP A 73 -10.47 13.60 14.77
CA ASP A 73 -11.38 14.27 15.73
C ASP A 73 -12.51 15.07 15.06
N PHE A 74 -12.38 15.34 13.76
CA PHE A 74 -13.32 16.15 12.98
C PHE A 74 -14.10 15.38 11.91
N ASN A 75 -13.69 14.16 11.51
CA ASN A 75 -14.40 13.33 10.54
C ASN A 75 -13.87 11.88 10.54
N ALA A 76 -14.76 10.90 10.68
CA ALA A 76 -14.42 9.51 10.41
C ALA A 76 -14.21 9.33 8.89
N ARG A 77 -13.02 8.86 8.49
CA ARG A 77 -12.71 8.52 7.11
C ARG A 77 -12.32 7.06 7.02
N ASP A 78 -13.07 6.31 6.24
CA ASP A 78 -12.72 4.93 5.90
C ASP A 78 -11.52 4.96 4.95
N SER A 79 -10.48 4.20 5.28
CA SER A 79 -9.29 4.04 4.46
C SER A 79 -9.00 2.56 4.25
N LEU A 80 -8.13 2.28 3.29
CA LEU A 80 -7.77 0.93 2.91
C LEU A 80 -6.26 0.86 2.79
N ILE A 81 -5.67 -0.15 3.40
CA ILE A 81 -4.28 -0.51 3.15
C ILE A 81 -4.27 -1.46 1.97
N VAL A 82 -3.52 -1.08 0.94
CA VAL A 82 -3.45 -1.82 -0.33
C VAL A 82 -2.00 -2.15 -0.67
N ILE A 83 -1.82 -3.29 -1.34
CA ILE A 83 -0.52 -3.73 -1.85
C ILE A 83 -0.60 -3.81 -3.38
N PRO A 84 0.23 -3.05 -4.12
CA PRO A 84 0.21 -3.08 -5.57
C PRO A 84 0.71 -4.42 -6.12
N LEU A 85 0.11 -4.81 -7.24
CA LEU A 85 0.51 -5.95 -8.05
C LEU A 85 1.09 -5.45 -9.38
N THR A 86 2.15 -6.10 -9.85
CA THR A 86 2.74 -5.80 -11.15
C THR A 86 3.02 -7.07 -11.94
N THR A 87 3.04 -6.95 -13.26
CA THR A 87 3.52 -7.99 -14.18
C THR A 87 4.99 -7.83 -14.51
N ARG A 88 5.59 -6.68 -14.16
CA ARG A 88 6.98 -6.36 -14.49
C ARG A 88 7.92 -7.22 -13.65
N GLU A 89 8.87 -7.87 -14.30
CA GLU A 89 9.84 -8.75 -13.63
C GLU A 89 11.04 -8.02 -13.02
N HIS A 90 11.17 -6.70 -13.18
CA HIS A 90 12.36 -5.96 -12.73
C HIS A 90 12.66 -6.09 -11.23
N GLU A 91 11.63 -6.32 -10.42
CA GLU A 91 11.75 -6.46 -8.95
C GLU A 91 11.74 -7.93 -8.50
N LYS A 92 11.82 -8.88 -9.44
CA LYS A 92 11.87 -10.32 -9.17
C LYS A 92 13.12 -10.66 -8.36
N GLY A 93 12.94 -11.48 -7.33
CA GLY A 93 14.02 -11.94 -6.46
C GLY A 93 14.25 -11.06 -5.23
N LEU A 94 13.62 -9.88 -5.13
CA LEU A 94 13.67 -9.08 -3.92
C LEU A 94 12.91 -9.80 -2.78
N PRO A 95 13.46 -9.84 -1.54
CA PRO A 95 12.77 -10.43 -0.39
C PRO A 95 11.41 -9.79 -0.07
N THR A 96 11.22 -8.54 -0.48
CA THR A 96 10.00 -7.74 -0.32
C THR A 96 9.02 -7.90 -1.48
N VAL A 97 9.27 -8.85 -2.38
CA VAL A 97 8.40 -9.16 -3.51
C VAL A 97 7.94 -10.61 -3.40
N TYR A 98 6.64 -10.83 -3.56
CA TYR A 98 6.05 -12.17 -3.56
C TYR A 98 5.49 -12.52 -4.94
N PRO A 99 5.97 -13.60 -5.58
CA PRO A 99 5.38 -14.08 -6.82
C PRO A 99 4.02 -14.73 -6.55
N LEU A 100 2.99 -14.20 -7.19
CA LEU A 100 1.64 -14.74 -7.19
C LEU A 100 1.43 -15.51 -8.50
N ASN A 101 1.38 -16.84 -8.41
CA ASN A 101 1.17 -17.67 -9.60
C ASN A 101 -0.29 -17.56 -10.09
N PRO A 102 -0.54 -17.72 -11.40
CA PRO A 102 -1.90 -17.72 -11.94
C PRO A 102 -2.74 -18.82 -11.29
N THR A 103 -3.91 -18.45 -10.78
CA THR A 103 -4.92 -19.41 -10.33
C THR A 103 -6.30 -18.88 -10.71
N LEU A 104 -7.28 -19.77 -10.85
CA LEU A 104 -8.68 -19.39 -11.06
C LEU A 104 -9.20 -18.43 -9.98
N LYS A 105 -8.67 -18.53 -8.74
CA LYS A 105 -9.09 -17.66 -7.63
C LYS A 105 -8.48 -16.25 -7.72
N HIS A 106 -7.29 -16.12 -8.28
CA HIS A 106 -6.60 -14.83 -8.43
C HIS A 106 -7.24 -13.97 -9.52
N GLY A 107 -7.87 -14.58 -10.52
CA GLY A 107 -8.52 -13.85 -11.61
C GLY A 107 -7.53 -13.32 -12.66
N PHE A 108 -6.31 -13.86 -12.70
CA PHE A 108 -5.30 -13.51 -13.69
C PHE A 108 -4.70 -14.77 -14.34
N GLU A 109 -4.50 -14.70 -15.65
CA GLU A 109 -3.88 -15.77 -16.45
C GLU A 109 -2.35 -15.71 -16.41
N GLN A 110 -1.81 -14.52 -16.18
CA GLN A 110 -0.37 -14.28 -16.09
C GLN A 110 0.09 -14.15 -14.64
N LYS A 111 1.37 -14.48 -14.42
CA LYS A 111 2.01 -14.36 -13.11
C LYS A 111 2.09 -12.90 -12.70
N LEU A 112 1.77 -12.63 -11.43
CA LEU A 112 1.89 -11.31 -10.84
C LEU A 112 2.95 -11.30 -9.75
N PHE A 113 3.42 -10.10 -9.41
CA PHE A 113 4.34 -9.85 -8.32
C PHE A 113 3.70 -8.88 -7.35
N THR A 114 3.59 -9.30 -6.10
CA THR A 114 3.11 -8.48 -4.99
C THR A 114 4.24 -7.64 -4.44
N LEU A 115 4.12 -6.32 -4.54
CA LEU A 115 5.16 -5.37 -4.16
C LEU A 115 4.96 -4.94 -2.70
N ILE A 116 5.38 -5.78 -1.76
CA ILE A 116 5.11 -5.59 -0.33
C ILE A 116 5.77 -4.31 0.20
N HIS A 117 6.95 -3.98 -0.30
CA HIS A 117 7.66 -2.73 0.02
C HIS A 117 6.99 -1.46 -0.53
N ARG A 118 5.90 -1.61 -1.29
CA ARG A 118 5.10 -0.53 -1.86
C ARG A 118 3.70 -0.54 -1.27
N ILE A 119 3.51 -1.07 -0.07
CA ILE A 119 2.23 -1.01 0.63
C ILE A 119 1.93 0.45 1.05
N TYR A 120 0.69 0.90 0.85
CA TYR A 120 0.27 2.26 1.18
C TYR A 120 -1.22 2.30 1.50
N GLU A 121 -1.67 3.47 1.96
CA GLU A 121 -3.04 3.71 2.37
C GLU A 121 -3.77 4.62 1.39
N VAL A 122 -4.99 4.22 1.02
CA VAL A 122 -5.87 4.95 0.10
C VAL A 122 -7.20 5.27 0.74
N ASP A 123 -7.85 6.32 0.25
CA ASP A 123 -9.23 6.62 0.59
C ASP A 123 -10.17 5.54 0.06
N VAL A 124 -11.20 5.17 0.83
CA VAL A 124 -12.17 4.15 0.44
C VAL A 124 -12.87 4.48 -0.89
N HIS A 125 -12.96 5.76 -1.24
CA HIS A 125 -13.52 6.22 -2.50
C HIS A 125 -12.77 5.69 -3.72
N CYS A 126 -11.48 5.36 -3.59
CA CYS A 126 -10.70 4.73 -4.67
C CYS A 126 -11.23 3.35 -5.06
N LEU A 127 -12.07 2.72 -4.21
CA LEU A 127 -12.76 1.46 -4.46
C LEU A 127 -14.24 1.62 -4.84
N LYS A 128 -14.68 2.85 -5.12
CA LYS A 128 -16.04 3.15 -5.55
C LYS A 128 -16.04 3.68 -6.98
N ASP A 129 -17.11 3.38 -7.71
CA ASP A 129 -17.40 4.02 -8.98
C ASP A 129 -17.98 5.42 -8.77
N ARG A 130 -18.28 6.11 -9.88
CA ARG A 130 -18.83 7.48 -9.86
C ARG A 130 -20.21 7.57 -9.18
N ASP A 131 -20.94 6.47 -9.15
CA ASP A 131 -22.26 6.35 -8.52
C ASP A 131 -22.15 5.95 -7.04
N GLY A 132 -20.92 5.78 -6.53
CA GLY A 132 -20.65 5.40 -5.14
C GLY A 132 -20.76 3.91 -4.85
N ASN A 133 -20.97 3.07 -5.87
CA ASN A 133 -21.00 1.62 -5.72
C ASN A 133 -19.58 1.05 -5.63
N TRP A 134 -19.41 -0.06 -4.93
CA TRP A 134 -18.13 -0.76 -4.90
C TRP A 134 -17.73 -1.27 -6.29
N LEU A 135 -16.45 -1.15 -6.61
CA LEU A 135 -15.87 -1.78 -7.79
C LEU A 135 -16.05 -3.30 -7.76
N GLN A 136 -16.01 -3.92 -8.93
CA GLN A 136 -16.07 -5.38 -9.03
C GLN A 136 -14.74 -6.01 -8.63
N ARG A 137 -14.83 -7.05 -7.80
CA ARG A 137 -13.68 -7.86 -7.41
C ARG A 137 -13.21 -8.69 -8.60
N ILE A 138 -11.91 -8.65 -8.87
CA ILE A 138 -11.28 -9.42 -9.95
C ILE A 138 -10.90 -10.81 -9.46
N GLY A 139 -10.40 -10.88 -8.22
CA GLY A 139 -10.00 -12.15 -7.61
C GLY A 139 -9.74 -12.02 -6.13
N GLN A 140 -9.14 -13.06 -5.57
CA GLN A 140 -8.78 -13.13 -4.16
C GLN A 140 -7.60 -14.06 -3.93
N LEU A 141 -6.72 -13.66 -3.02
CA LEU A 141 -5.63 -14.51 -2.53
C LEU A 141 -6.18 -15.75 -1.83
N ASP A 142 -5.48 -16.86 -2.02
CA ASP A 142 -5.70 -18.04 -1.20
C ASP A 142 -5.04 -17.90 0.19
N LYS A 143 -5.19 -18.93 1.03
CA LYS A 143 -4.64 -18.92 2.39
C LYS A 143 -3.11 -18.94 2.38
N VAL A 144 -2.50 -19.71 1.48
CA VAL A 144 -1.05 -19.89 1.40
C VAL A 144 -0.38 -18.58 0.99
N ASP A 145 -0.95 -17.89 0.00
CA ASP A 145 -0.46 -16.59 -0.45
C ASP A 145 -0.58 -15.53 0.66
N LYS A 146 -1.73 -15.50 1.36
CA LYS A 146 -1.92 -14.58 2.50
C LYS A 146 -0.87 -14.83 3.59
N GLU A 147 -0.58 -16.08 3.93
CA GLU A 147 0.44 -16.43 4.92
C GLU A 147 1.84 -16.03 4.45
N ALA A 148 2.18 -16.29 3.18
CA ALA A 148 3.47 -15.95 2.60
C ALA A 148 3.71 -14.43 2.53
N ILE A 149 2.68 -13.66 2.20
CA ILE A 149 2.72 -12.19 2.22
C ILE A 149 2.83 -11.70 3.67
N THR A 150 2.06 -12.26 4.61
CA THR A 150 2.13 -11.90 6.05
C THR A 150 3.55 -12.11 6.60
N LYS A 151 4.19 -13.24 6.29
CA LYS A 151 5.57 -13.51 6.72
C LYS A 151 6.56 -12.48 6.19
N ARG A 152 6.45 -12.09 4.92
CA ARG A 152 7.31 -11.07 4.32
C ARG A 152 7.03 -9.67 4.87
N LEU A 153 5.77 -9.36 5.14
CA LEU A 153 5.35 -8.16 5.84
C LEU A 153 6.04 -8.08 7.22
N LYS A 154 5.95 -9.13 8.03
CA LYS A 154 6.65 -9.21 9.32
C LYS A 154 8.16 -9.07 9.18
N TYR A 155 8.75 -9.73 8.18
CA TYR A 155 10.18 -9.56 7.87
C TYR A 155 10.50 -8.08 7.60
N CYS A 156 9.74 -7.39 6.75
CA CYS A 156 9.93 -5.97 6.48
C CYS A 156 9.74 -5.09 7.73
N HIS A 157 8.88 -5.48 8.67
CA HIS A 157 8.70 -4.76 9.93
C HIS A 157 9.88 -4.95 10.89
N LEU A 158 10.37 -6.18 11.06
CA LEU A 158 11.55 -6.48 11.87
C LEU A 158 12.78 -5.75 11.34
N ILE A 159 12.94 -5.76 10.02
CA ILE A 159 13.85 -4.89 9.27
C ILE A 159 13.75 -3.46 9.81
N GLN A 160 12.58 -2.84 9.82
CA GLN A 160 12.43 -1.46 10.31
C GLN A 160 12.79 -1.24 11.78
N GLN A 161 12.45 -2.18 12.65
CA GLN A 161 12.75 -2.08 14.08
C GLN A 161 14.26 -2.21 14.35
N ASP A 162 14.96 -3.05 13.57
CA ASP A 162 16.38 -3.37 13.75
C ASP A 162 17.36 -2.43 13.02
N PHE A 163 16.94 -1.42 12.25
CA PHE A 163 17.89 -0.39 11.72
C PHE A 163 18.38 0.61 12.76
N GLY A 164 18.55 0.13 13.99
CA GLY A 164 19.63 0.51 14.89
C GLY A 164 20.92 -0.32 14.74
N GLN A 165 21.00 -1.42 13.97
CA GLN A 165 22.23 -2.24 13.83
C GLN A 165 22.27 -3.22 12.60
N ASP A 166 22.96 -2.80 11.54
CA ASP A 166 23.98 -3.55 10.76
C ASP A 166 23.77 -4.86 9.96
N CYS A 167 22.58 -5.45 9.77
CA CYS A 167 22.51 -6.71 8.98
C CYS A 167 22.12 -6.60 7.48
N ILE A 168 21.56 -5.47 7.02
CA ILE A 168 21.02 -5.34 5.64
C ILE A 168 21.71 -4.24 4.80
N VAL A 169 22.53 -3.41 5.47
CA VAL A 169 23.32 -2.33 4.84
C VAL A 169 24.21 -2.83 3.70
N LYS A 170 24.56 -4.14 3.68
CA LYS A 170 25.41 -4.70 2.61
C LYS A 170 24.73 -4.87 1.25
N ASN A 171 23.38 -4.89 1.16
CA ASN A 171 22.69 -5.18 -0.12
C ASN A 171 21.52 -4.25 -0.46
N SER A 172 21.23 -3.23 0.35
CA SER A 172 20.20 -2.23 0.04
C SER A 172 20.54 -0.92 0.75
N SER A 173 20.46 0.22 0.05
CA SER A 173 20.85 1.48 0.67
C SER A 173 19.89 1.83 1.82
N PRO A 174 20.38 2.32 2.98
CA PRO A 174 19.54 2.68 4.13
C PRO A 174 18.40 3.66 3.80
N ASN A 175 18.60 4.53 2.81
CA ASN A 175 17.56 5.42 2.28
C ASN A 175 16.43 4.64 1.59
N THR A 176 16.75 3.56 0.88
CA THR A 176 15.76 2.74 0.16
C THR A 176 14.81 2.08 1.15
N LEU A 177 15.33 1.53 2.26
CA LEU A 177 14.51 0.83 3.26
C LEU A 177 13.70 1.79 4.14
N LYS A 178 14.28 2.95 4.50
CA LYS A 178 13.52 4.01 5.19
C LYS A 178 12.35 4.50 4.35
N ASN A 179 12.51 4.62 3.03
CA ASN A 179 11.47 5.11 2.11
C ASN A 179 10.33 4.10 1.84
N MET A 180 10.51 2.81 2.12
CA MET A 180 9.55 1.76 1.74
C MET A 180 8.23 1.77 2.53
N PHE A 181 8.17 2.40 3.71
CA PHE A 181 6.91 2.52 4.47
C PHE A 181 6.73 3.88 5.14
N ILE A 182 7.37 4.94 4.63
CA ILE A 182 7.10 6.32 5.11
C ILE A 182 5.60 6.64 4.97
N TYR A 183 4.94 6.01 4.00
CA TYR A 183 3.56 6.29 3.64
C TYR A 183 2.50 5.62 4.53
N LEU A 184 2.88 4.79 5.51
CA LEU A 184 1.93 4.27 6.52
C LEU A 184 2.07 5.02 7.84
N ALA A 185 0.94 5.37 8.47
CA ALA A 185 0.91 5.90 9.83
C ALA A 185 1.57 4.92 10.82
N ASN A 186 2.25 5.43 11.85
CA ASN A 186 2.97 4.58 12.81
C ASN A 186 2.04 3.62 13.56
N ASP A 187 0.85 4.08 13.93
CA ASP A 187 -0.17 3.24 14.58
C ASP A 187 -0.67 2.12 13.66
N LEU A 188 -0.68 2.37 12.35
CA LEU A 188 -1.02 1.35 11.36
C LEU A 188 0.09 0.32 11.19
N LYS A 189 1.36 0.73 11.28
CA LYS A 189 2.48 -0.22 11.28
C LYS A 189 2.35 -1.20 12.44
N ASN A 190 2.12 -0.69 13.65
CA ASN A 190 2.00 -1.52 14.85
C ASN A 190 0.79 -2.49 14.81
N THR A 191 -0.25 -2.17 14.04
CA THR A 191 -1.45 -3.02 13.91
C THR A 191 -1.46 -3.91 12.67
N LEU A 192 -0.41 -3.89 11.85
CA LEU A 192 -0.24 -4.74 10.67
C LEU A 192 0.53 -6.03 10.97
N PHE A 193 1.22 -6.14 12.11
CA PHE A 193 2.17 -7.22 12.42
C PHE A 193 1.90 -7.93 13.73
#